data_AF-A0A838J231-F1
#
_entry.id   AF-A0A838J231-F1
#
_cell.length_a   1.000
_cell.length_b   1.000
_cell.length_c   1.000
_cell.angle_alpha   90.00
_cell.angle_beta   90.00
_cell.angle_gamma   90.00
#
_symmetry.space_group_name_H-M   'P 1'
#
loop_
_entity.id
_entity.type
_entity.pdbx_description
1 polymer ?
#
loop_
_entity_poly.entity_id
_entity_poly.type
_entity_poly.pdbx_seq_one_letter_code
_entity_poly.pdbx_strand_id
1 'polypeptide(L)'
;MRTTGGITSNLSLQQNIIRGTVTNTLPYALSDIYILAGSDYIALGNLASGSTQQVSLKLSSNVSNNPANGQQQSIADQIASKQGIAAGPYSSYTNTSQSQDEPHRHAAMLEALSGGYCDGTGPCYRSSTVQIIPANGGLTRRLLYSNTSAHDPLLLTGSPVTLIGWTQTPADPASNVTINGQTLNGTRETLIQAPLDISYSGNIRIPTSFVASQISDLQQEQNGSIQEASPGTYTMTVGSMTFEYTLPGTPQLQKSALSFRASSNPARVSTQNAGTTTDINHIQTGLYNWKTKQWDSISFNQFVLSVSDANSYIGPGNRVLLNLTNPDANLGTTIFDTPTLEMQATVSS
;
A
#
# COMPACT_ATOMS: atom_id res chain seq x y z
N MET A 1 25.47 -4.92 8.15
CA MET A 1 26.08 -3.91 7.26
C MET A 1 25.85 -2.55 7.90
N ARG A 2 26.90 -1.76 8.20
CA ARG A 2 26.71 -0.37 8.65
C ARG A 2 26.76 0.52 7.41
N THR A 3 25.63 1.12 7.04
CA THR A 3 25.58 2.08 5.95
C THR A 3 25.84 3.47 6.53
N THR A 4 26.86 4.17 6.02
CA THR A 4 27.04 5.60 6.24
C THR A 4 26.32 6.34 5.11
N GLY A 5 25.44 7.28 5.43
CA GLY A 5 24.60 7.95 4.43
C GLY A 5 23.26 7.24 4.19
N GLY A 6 22.51 7.72 3.20
CA GLY A 6 21.16 7.28 2.88
C GLY A 6 20.60 7.94 1.62
N ILE A 7 19.29 7.97 1.49
CA ILE A 7 18.59 8.72 0.44
C ILE A 7 17.93 9.92 1.09
N THR A 8 18.14 11.10 0.51
CA THR A 8 17.47 12.32 0.94
C THR A 8 16.63 12.88 -0.19
N SER A 9 15.54 13.55 0.15
CA SER A 9 14.61 14.12 -0.82
C SER A 9 14.21 15.54 -0.46
N ASN A 10 13.95 16.34 -1.48
CA ASN A 10 13.25 17.61 -1.36
C ASN A 10 12.15 17.58 -2.41
N LEU A 11 11.03 16.95 -2.05
CA LEU A 11 9.88 16.78 -2.93
C LEU A 11 8.72 17.63 -2.44
N SER A 12 7.88 18.08 -3.37
CA SER A 12 6.63 18.77 -3.11
C SER A 12 5.50 18.20 -3.95
N LEU A 13 4.32 18.04 -3.36
CA LEU A 13 3.08 17.73 -4.06
C LEU A 13 2.30 19.01 -4.32
N GLN A 14 2.09 19.33 -5.58
CA GLN A 14 1.24 20.43 -6.01
C GLN A 14 0.45 20.03 -7.26
N GLN A 15 -0.87 20.29 -7.29
CA GLN A 15 -1.72 20.00 -8.45
C GLN A 15 -1.60 18.55 -8.96
N ASN A 16 -1.51 17.58 -8.04
CA ASN A 16 -1.34 16.16 -8.34
C ASN A 16 -0.02 15.80 -9.05
N ILE A 17 0.99 16.66 -8.96
CA ILE A 17 2.34 16.41 -9.47
C ILE A 17 3.31 16.48 -8.31
N ILE A 18 4.09 15.42 -8.12
CA ILE A 18 5.25 15.37 -7.24
C ILE A 18 6.43 15.96 -8.02
N ARG A 19 7.07 16.99 -7.49
CA ARG A 19 8.24 17.64 -8.09
C ARG A 19 9.36 17.83 -7.07
N GLY A 20 10.60 17.88 -7.55
CA GLY A 20 11.75 18.25 -6.72
C GLY A 20 12.94 17.36 -7.00
N THR A 21 13.73 17.06 -5.97
CA THR A 21 14.97 16.31 -6.13
C THR A 21 15.10 15.13 -5.18
N VAL A 22 15.83 14.11 -5.62
CA VAL A 22 16.32 13.03 -4.77
C VAL A 22 17.84 12.92 -4.88
N THR A 23 18.51 12.73 -3.75
CA THR A 23 19.97 12.68 -3.64
C THR A 23 20.40 11.35 -3.03
N ASN A 24 21.32 10.66 -3.69
CA ASN A 24 21.97 9.48 -3.16
C ASN A 24 23.19 9.89 -2.32
N THR A 25 23.10 9.76 -1.01
CA THR A 25 24.22 10.02 -0.09
C THR A 25 24.90 8.73 0.39
N LEU A 26 24.50 7.57 -0.14
CA LEU A 26 25.18 6.30 0.09
C LEU A 26 26.57 6.32 -0.57
N PRO A 27 27.54 5.51 -0.10
CA PRO A 27 28.89 5.47 -0.65
C PRO A 27 29.00 4.67 -1.95
N TYR A 28 27.88 4.21 -2.50
CA TYR A 28 27.80 3.43 -3.74
C TYR A 28 26.70 3.97 -4.66
N ALA A 29 26.86 3.69 -5.96
CA ALA A 29 25.88 4.03 -6.97
C ALA A 29 24.68 3.07 -6.92
N LEU A 30 23.52 3.59 -7.34
CA LEU A 30 22.29 2.84 -7.50
C LEU A 30 21.94 2.73 -9.00
N SER A 31 21.42 1.57 -9.41
CA SER A 31 20.83 1.31 -10.72
C SER A 31 19.34 1.07 -10.63
N ASP A 32 18.66 1.20 -11.78
CA ASP A 32 17.25 0.90 -11.95
C ASP A 32 16.36 1.52 -10.87
N ILE A 33 16.56 2.80 -10.62
CA ILE A 33 15.84 3.49 -9.56
C ILE A 33 14.44 3.83 -10.03
N TYR A 34 13.48 3.58 -9.16
CA TYR A 34 12.10 4.01 -9.31
C TYR A 34 11.65 4.80 -8.10
N ILE A 35 10.83 5.82 -8.34
CA ILE A 35 10.05 6.49 -7.30
C ILE A 35 8.62 6.02 -7.44
N LEU A 36 8.07 5.48 -6.36
CA LEU A 36 6.75 4.91 -6.24
C LEU A 36 5.88 5.85 -5.40
N ALA A 37 4.65 6.09 -5.85
CA ALA A 37 3.68 6.92 -5.14
C ALA A 37 2.27 6.39 -5.41
N GLY A 38 1.74 5.60 -4.47
CA GLY A 38 0.48 4.92 -4.69
C GLY A 38 0.56 3.89 -5.81
N SER A 39 -0.35 3.91 -6.76
CA SER A 39 -0.29 3.03 -7.93
C SER A 39 0.58 3.57 -9.07
N ASP A 40 1.16 4.76 -8.91
CA ASP A 40 1.99 5.42 -9.92
C ASP A 40 3.48 5.27 -9.61
N TYR A 41 4.31 5.33 -10.65
CA TYR A 41 5.75 5.36 -10.49
C TYR A 41 6.44 6.13 -11.62
N ILE A 42 7.71 6.48 -11.39
CA ILE A 42 8.62 7.01 -12.42
C ILE A 42 9.98 6.31 -12.33
N ALA A 43 10.53 5.95 -13.49
CA ALA A 43 11.91 5.50 -13.60
C ALA A 43 12.87 6.69 -13.58
N LEU A 44 13.84 6.67 -12.69
CA LEU A 44 14.96 7.62 -12.64
C LEU A 44 16.22 7.06 -13.32
N GLY A 45 16.35 5.73 -13.42
CA GLY A 45 17.53 5.08 -13.97
C GLY A 45 18.66 5.01 -12.94
N ASN A 46 19.87 5.43 -13.30
CA ASN A 46 21.05 5.29 -12.43
C ASN A 46 21.31 6.59 -11.63
N LEU A 47 21.69 6.44 -10.36
CA LEU A 47 22.07 7.56 -9.49
C LEU A 47 23.40 7.25 -8.79
N ALA A 48 24.46 7.90 -9.25
CA ALA A 48 25.78 7.76 -8.66
C ALA A 48 25.83 8.26 -7.21
N SER A 49 26.82 7.79 -6.46
CA SER A 49 27.07 8.27 -5.10
C SER A 49 27.28 9.79 -5.08
N GLY A 50 26.66 10.48 -4.13
CA GLY A 50 26.66 11.94 -4.00
C GLY A 50 25.83 12.69 -5.05
N SER A 51 25.22 12.00 -6.02
CA SER A 51 24.50 12.65 -7.12
C SER A 51 23.05 12.94 -6.77
N THR A 52 22.51 13.97 -7.42
CA THR A 52 21.13 14.44 -7.26
C THR A 52 20.41 14.40 -8.60
N GLN A 53 19.16 13.93 -8.60
CA GLN A 53 18.32 13.85 -9.79
C GLN A 53 16.97 14.54 -9.57
N GLN A 54 16.49 15.18 -10.63
CA GLN A 54 15.19 15.84 -10.66
C GLN A 54 14.07 14.81 -10.83
N VAL A 55 12.95 15.08 -10.16
CA VAL A 55 11.76 14.23 -10.15
C VAL A 55 10.58 15.05 -10.64
N SER A 56 9.78 14.47 -11.54
CA SER A 56 8.47 14.99 -11.89
C SER A 56 7.53 13.82 -12.18
N LEU A 57 6.72 13.46 -11.17
CA LEU A 57 5.75 12.37 -11.26
C LEU A 57 4.34 12.96 -11.20
N LYS A 58 3.57 12.80 -12.29
CA LYS A 58 2.15 13.13 -12.30
C LYS A 58 1.37 11.94 -11.76
N LEU A 59 0.62 12.16 -10.69
CA LEU A 59 -0.23 11.13 -10.10
C LEU A 59 -1.50 10.96 -10.93
N SER A 60 -1.98 9.74 -11.02
CA SER A 60 -3.24 9.39 -11.65
C SER A 60 -4.37 9.68 -10.67
N SER A 61 -5.27 10.60 -11.03
CA SER A 61 -6.44 10.95 -10.20
C SER A 61 -7.51 9.86 -10.16
N ASN A 62 -7.34 8.79 -10.94
CA ASN A 62 -8.31 7.71 -11.08
C ASN A 62 -7.80 6.45 -10.40
N VAL A 63 -8.06 6.34 -9.10
CA VAL A 63 -8.20 5.03 -8.46
C VAL A 63 -9.57 4.47 -8.91
N SER A 64 -9.69 4.16 -10.20
CA SER A 64 -10.81 3.37 -10.70
C SER A 64 -10.60 1.96 -10.17
N ASN A 65 -11.04 1.74 -8.93
CA ASN A 65 -11.34 0.43 -8.36
C ASN A 65 -12.55 -0.16 -9.10
N ASN A 66 -12.45 -0.30 -10.42
CA ASN A 66 -13.40 -1.05 -11.20
C ASN A 66 -12.75 -2.38 -11.58
N PRO A 67 -12.84 -3.40 -10.72
CA PRO A 67 -12.34 -4.75 -10.99
C PRO A 67 -13.21 -5.49 -12.01
N ALA A 68 -14.01 -4.82 -12.83
CA ALA A 68 -14.90 -5.46 -13.81
C ALA A 68 -14.17 -6.44 -14.75
N ASN A 69 -12.86 -6.28 -14.95
CA ASN A 69 -11.99 -7.22 -15.68
C ASN A 69 -10.88 -7.90 -14.83
N GLY A 70 -10.95 -7.81 -13.49
CA GLY A 70 -10.25 -8.72 -12.58
C GLY A 70 -8.72 -8.67 -12.50
N GLN A 71 -8.00 -7.76 -13.17
CA GLN A 71 -6.54 -7.65 -13.01
C GLN A 71 -6.08 -6.20 -12.84
N GLN A 72 -6.00 -5.73 -11.60
CA GLN A 72 -5.09 -4.63 -11.26
C GLN A 72 -3.66 -5.17 -11.39
N GLN A 73 -2.83 -4.51 -12.21
CA GLN A 73 -1.40 -4.82 -12.32
C GLN A 73 -0.67 -4.23 -11.10
N SER A 74 0.14 -5.05 -10.42
CA SER A 74 1.04 -4.57 -9.36
C SER A 74 2.03 -3.54 -9.91
N ILE A 75 2.66 -2.74 -9.06
CA ILE A 75 3.74 -1.85 -9.50
C ILE A 75 4.88 -2.67 -10.13
N ALA A 76 5.17 -3.87 -9.60
CA ALA A 76 6.13 -4.80 -10.19
C ALA A 76 5.77 -5.16 -11.63
N ASP A 77 4.50 -5.52 -11.89
CA ASP A 77 4.01 -5.82 -13.24
C ASP A 77 4.13 -4.65 -14.19
N GLN A 78 3.79 -3.45 -13.71
CA GLN A 78 3.88 -2.25 -14.54
C GLN A 78 5.33 -1.94 -14.91
N ILE A 79 6.26 -2.03 -13.95
CA ILE A 79 7.71 -1.86 -14.17
C ILE A 79 8.21 -2.88 -15.19
N ALA A 80 7.91 -4.17 -14.98
CA ALA A 80 8.33 -5.24 -15.88
C ALA A 80 7.79 -5.05 -17.31
N SER A 81 6.50 -4.71 -17.44
CA SER A 81 5.85 -4.44 -18.73
C SER A 81 6.51 -3.27 -19.46
N LYS A 82 6.89 -2.19 -18.75
CA LYS A 82 7.62 -1.07 -19.38
C LYS A 82 9.03 -1.44 -19.84
N GLN A 83 9.64 -2.45 -19.23
CA GLN A 83 10.91 -3.00 -19.68
C GLN A 83 10.76 -4.03 -20.83
N GLY A 84 9.53 -4.25 -21.32
CA GLY A 84 9.27 -5.24 -22.37
C GLY A 84 9.25 -6.68 -21.87
N ILE A 85 9.22 -6.89 -20.55
CA ILE A 85 9.10 -8.20 -19.92
C ILE A 85 7.62 -8.56 -19.88
N ALA A 86 7.26 -9.72 -20.45
CA ALA A 86 5.87 -10.16 -20.51
C ALA A 86 5.31 -10.36 -19.08
N ALA A 87 4.10 -9.83 -18.84
CA ALA A 87 3.41 -10.00 -17.57
C ALA A 87 3.15 -11.48 -17.32
N GLY A 88 3.61 -11.98 -16.18
CA GLY A 88 3.58 -13.40 -15.87
C GLY A 88 4.60 -13.73 -14.79
N PRO A 89 4.77 -15.01 -14.46
CA PRO A 89 5.82 -15.41 -13.53
C PRO A 89 7.20 -14.99 -14.03
N TYR A 90 7.80 -14.01 -13.37
CA TYR A 90 9.18 -13.64 -13.62
C TYR A 90 10.08 -14.71 -12.99
N SER A 91 10.63 -15.61 -13.79
CA SER A 91 11.61 -16.58 -13.31
C SER A 91 12.99 -15.95 -13.32
N SER A 92 13.73 -16.01 -12.22
CA SER A 92 15.16 -15.63 -12.18
C SER A 92 16.07 -16.60 -12.95
N TYR A 93 15.52 -17.75 -13.38
CA TYR A 93 16.19 -18.80 -14.14
C TYR A 93 15.30 -19.30 -15.28
N THR A 94 15.79 -19.32 -16.51
CA THR A 94 15.21 -20.13 -17.58
C THR A 94 15.78 -21.54 -17.50
N ASN A 95 14.93 -22.57 -17.61
CA ASN A 95 15.25 -23.99 -17.75
C ASN A 95 16.75 -24.32 -17.76
N THR A 96 17.29 -24.65 -16.58
CA THR A 96 18.64 -25.15 -16.31
C THR A 96 19.80 -24.14 -16.51
N SER A 97 20.21 -23.52 -15.40
CA SER A 97 21.57 -23.03 -15.10
C SER A 97 22.03 -21.66 -15.62
N GLN A 98 21.27 -20.93 -16.44
CA GLN A 98 21.68 -19.59 -16.87
C GLN A 98 20.95 -18.51 -16.05
N SER A 99 21.73 -17.65 -15.37
CA SER A 99 21.22 -16.44 -14.74
C SER A 99 20.58 -15.55 -15.81
N GLN A 100 19.34 -15.13 -15.59
CA GLN A 100 18.65 -14.18 -16.46
C GLN A 100 19.42 -12.85 -16.54
N ASP A 101 19.11 -12.00 -17.53
CA ASP A 101 19.66 -10.64 -17.56
C ASP A 101 19.21 -9.81 -16.33
N GLU A 102 19.88 -8.68 -16.09
CA GLU A 102 19.63 -7.84 -14.92
C GLU A 102 18.15 -7.38 -14.80
N PRO A 103 17.49 -6.87 -15.87
CA PRO A 103 16.07 -6.52 -15.83
C PRO A 103 15.15 -7.65 -15.37
N HIS A 104 15.34 -8.88 -15.86
CA HIS A 104 14.50 -10.02 -15.46
C HIS A 104 14.72 -10.40 -13.99
N ARG A 105 15.96 -10.31 -13.48
CA ARG A 105 16.24 -10.57 -12.05
C ARG A 105 15.64 -9.51 -11.14
N HIS A 106 15.73 -8.23 -11.55
CA HIS A 106 15.11 -7.12 -10.85
C HIS A 106 13.58 -7.27 -10.79
N ALA A 107 12.93 -7.58 -11.92
CA ALA A 107 11.50 -7.86 -11.99
C ALA A 107 11.08 -9.05 -11.10
N ALA A 108 11.85 -10.13 -11.09
CA ALA A 108 11.61 -11.29 -10.23
C ALA A 108 11.69 -10.96 -8.74
N MET A 109 12.64 -10.11 -8.32
CA MET A 109 12.72 -9.67 -6.93
C MET A 109 11.56 -8.74 -6.54
N LEU A 110 11.15 -7.83 -7.44
CA LEU A 110 9.98 -6.98 -7.18
C LEU A 110 8.70 -7.79 -7.03
N GLU A 111 8.50 -8.80 -7.87
CA GLU A 111 7.34 -9.69 -7.77
C GLU A 111 7.35 -10.48 -6.45
N ALA A 112 8.50 -11.02 -6.05
CA ALA A 112 8.64 -11.71 -4.77
C ALA A 112 8.30 -10.80 -3.58
N LEU A 113 8.74 -9.53 -3.61
CA LEU A 113 8.43 -8.54 -2.57
C LEU A 113 6.98 -8.06 -2.64
N SER A 114 6.37 -8.06 -3.82
CA SER A 114 4.95 -7.78 -4.05
C SER A 114 4.05 -8.94 -3.61
N GLY A 115 4.63 -10.07 -3.19
CA GLY A 115 3.89 -11.23 -2.71
C GLY A 115 3.68 -12.35 -3.71
N GLY A 116 4.29 -12.29 -4.89
CA GLY A 116 4.29 -13.38 -5.85
C GLY A 116 5.11 -14.59 -5.36
N TYR A 117 4.72 -15.79 -5.77
CA TYR A 117 5.36 -17.03 -5.32
C TYR A 117 5.60 -18.02 -6.46
N CYS A 118 6.79 -18.61 -6.48
CA CYS A 118 7.19 -19.67 -7.40
C CYS A 118 7.49 -20.94 -6.58
N ASP A 119 6.77 -22.05 -6.82
CA ASP A 119 7.06 -23.34 -6.16
C ASP A 119 8.12 -24.20 -6.88
N GLY A 120 8.73 -23.67 -7.95
CA GLY A 120 9.78 -24.35 -8.70
C GLY A 120 9.30 -25.55 -9.54
N THR A 121 7.99 -25.85 -9.58
CA THR A 121 7.43 -26.98 -10.34
C THR A 121 6.55 -26.56 -11.50
N GLY A 122 6.37 -25.25 -11.72
CA GLY A 122 5.56 -24.70 -12.80
C GLY A 122 5.75 -23.18 -12.97
N PRO A 123 4.98 -22.55 -13.88
CA PRO A 123 4.91 -21.10 -13.96
C PRO A 123 4.59 -20.54 -12.57
N CYS A 124 5.34 -19.55 -12.07
CA CYS A 124 5.03 -18.92 -10.80
C CYS A 124 3.56 -18.50 -10.77
N TYR A 125 2.90 -18.86 -9.69
CA TYR A 125 1.52 -18.48 -9.50
C TYR A 125 1.53 -17.07 -8.95
N ARG A 126 0.64 -16.22 -9.49
CA ARG A 126 0.09 -15.09 -8.73
C ARG A 126 -0.73 -15.70 -7.60
N SER A 127 -0.06 -16.27 -6.62
CA SER A 127 -0.75 -16.70 -5.45
C SER A 127 -1.27 -15.44 -4.81
N SER A 128 -2.57 -15.41 -4.53
CA SER A 128 -3.16 -14.51 -3.57
C SER A 128 -2.64 -14.81 -2.16
N THR A 129 -1.38 -15.18 -1.96
CA THR A 129 -0.78 -15.50 -0.66
C THR A 129 0.66 -15.00 -0.57
N VAL A 130 0.92 -14.11 0.39
CA VAL A 130 2.27 -13.78 0.85
C VAL A 130 2.62 -14.70 2.00
N GLN A 131 3.83 -15.25 1.99
CA GLN A 131 4.38 -15.88 3.20
C GLN A 131 4.95 -14.78 4.10
N ILE A 132 4.39 -14.64 5.32
CA ILE A 132 5.06 -13.90 6.39
C ILE A 132 5.87 -14.92 7.19
N ILE A 133 7.14 -14.62 7.41
CA ILE A 133 7.99 -15.36 8.35
C ILE A 133 7.96 -14.55 9.67
N PRO A 134 7.13 -14.91 10.65
CA PRO A 134 7.22 -14.33 11.98
C PRO A 134 8.54 -14.75 12.65
N ALA A 135 8.99 -13.99 13.66
CA ALA A 135 10.30 -14.12 14.32
C ALA A 135 10.61 -15.52 14.93
N ASN A 136 9.62 -16.39 14.98
CA ASN A 136 9.64 -17.77 15.45
C ASN A 136 9.70 -18.82 14.32
N GLY A 137 9.91 -18.42 13.06
CA GLY A 137 10.25 -19.31 11.94
C GLY A 137 9.09 -20.17 11.41
N GLY A 138 7.86 -19.99 11.91
CA GLY A 138 6.69 -20.68 11.40
C GLY A 138 6.09 -20.00 10.17
N LEU A 139 6.10 -20.66 9.02
CA LEU A 139 5.47 -20.15 7.79
C LEU A 139 3.95 -19.98 8.01
N THR A 140 3.45 -18.75 8.10
CA THR A 140 2.02 -18.49 8.07
C THR A 140 1.61 -17.94 6.71
N ARG A 141 0.63 -18.62 6.09
CA ARG A 141 0.02 -18.22 4.81
C ARG A 141 -0.87 -17.01 5.07
N ARG A 142 -0.53 -15.85 4.54
CA ARG A 142 -1.43 -14.68 4.55
C ARG A 142 -2.01 -14.53 3.15
N LEU A 143 -3.33 -14.67 3.02
CA LEU A 143 -4.00 -14.35 1.77
C LEU A 143 -3.74 -12.85 1.43
N LEU A 144 -3.45 -12.52 0.18
CA LEU A 144 -3.58 -11.19 -0.42
C LEU A 144 -4.53 -11.36 -1.61
N TYR A 145 -5.84 -11.20 -1.38
CA TYR A 145 -6.74 -10.96 -2.50
C TYR A 145 -6.50 -9.52 -2.98
N SER A 146 -6.38 -9.34 -4.29
CA SER A 146 -6.08 -8.10 -5.03
C SER A 146 -7.12 -6.98 -4.91
N ASN A 147 -7.80 -6.86 -3.77
CA ASN A 147 -9.12 -6.22 -3.74
C ASN A 147 -9.23 -5.08 -2.74
N THR A 148 -8.33 -4.94 -1.76
CA THR A 148 -8.66 -4.12 -0.57
C THR A 148 -7.48 -3.46 0.15
N SER A 149 -6.24 -3.93 -0.01
CA SER A 149 -5.11 -3.09 0.38
C SER A 149 -4.79 -2.17 -0.79
N ALA A 150 -5.27 -0.93 -0.73
CA ALA A 150 -4.87 0.16 -1.64
C ALA A 150 -3.36 0.51 -1.57
N HIS A 151 -2.57 -0.36 -0.94
CA HIS A 151 -1.16 -0.21 -0.68
C HIS A 151 -0.42 -1.39 -1.31
N ASP A 152 0.33 -1.10 -2.37
CA ASP A 152 1.25 -2.04 -2.99
C ASP A 152 2.37 -2.40 -1.98
N PRO A 153 2.74 -3.68 -1.77
CA PRO A 153 3.77 -4.06 -0.79
C PRO A 153 5.15 -3.46 -1.04
N LEU A 154 5.43 -2.95 -2.24
CA LEU A 154 6.66 -2.23 -2.55
C LEU A 154 6.71 -0.83 -1.93
N LEU A 155 5.57 -0.27 -1.53
CA LEU A 155 5.49 1.00 -0.81
C LEU A 155 5.80 0.77 0.67
N LEU A 156 6.66 1.62 1.23
CA LEU A 156 6.94 1.60 2.66
C LEU A 156 5.76 2.15 3.46
N THR A 157 5.32 1.37 4.44
CA THR A 157 4.22 1.78 5.34
C THR A 157 4.54 3.11 6.02
N GLY A 158 3.58 4.03 5.99
CA GLY A 158 3.71 5.37 6.57
C GLY A 158 4.50 6.36 5.71
N SER A 159 5.02 5.94 4.56
CA SER A 159 5.66 6.84 3.59
C SER A 159 4.75 7.07 2.38
N PRO A 160 4.44 8.34 2.03
CA PRO A 160 3.63 8.64 0.85
C PRO A 160 4.38 8.35 -0.46
N VAL A 161 5.71 8.35 -0.42
CA VAL A 161 6.58 8.17 -1.59
C VAL A 161 7.74 7.27 -1.21
N THR A 162 7.95 6.20 -1.96
CA THR A 162 9.05 5.25 -1.72
C THR A 162 10.01 5.27 -2.89
N LEU A 163 11.31 5.37 -2.62
CA LEU A 163 12.33 5.05 -3.60
C LEU A 163 12.69 3.57 -3.50
N ILE A 164 12.78 2.90 -4.65
CA ILE A 164 13.40 1.59 -4.79
C ILE A 164 14.55 1.66 -5.79
N GLY A 165 15.58 0.85 -5.61
CA GLY A 165 16.70 0.78 -6.55
C GLY A 165 17.73 -0.27 -6.15
N TRP A 166 18.61 -0.66 -7.06
CA TRP A 166 19.57 -1.72 -6.85
C TRP A 166 20.98 -1.17 -6.65
N THR A 167 21.80 -1.80 -5.83
CA THR A 167 23.20 -1.41 -5.69
C THR A 167 24.00 -1.86 -6.90
N GLN A 168 24.74 -0.96 -7.57
CA GLN A 168 25.59 -1.33 -8.71
C GLN A 168 26.83 -2.14 -8.30
N THR A 169 27.29 -1.99 -7.04
CA THR A 169 28.41 -2.76 -6.53
C THR A 169 27.87 -4.06 -5.93
N PRO A 170 28.30 -5.25 -6.37
CA PRO A 170 28.04 -6.48 -5.63
C PRO A 170 28.55 -6.25 -4.21
N ALA A 171 27.75 -6.61 -3.20
CA ALA A 171 28.26 -6.72 -1.83
C ALA A 171 29.58 -7.49 -1.92
N ASP A 172 30.66 -6.85 -1.45
CA ASP A 172 32.05 -7.29 -1.54
C ASP A 172 32.13 -8.82 -1.70
N PRO A 173 32.77 -9.39 -2.74
CA PRO A 173 32.88 -10.84 -2.87
C PRO A 173 33.56 -11.49 -1.64
N ALA A 174 34.28 -10.71 -0.82
CA ALA A 174 34.80 -11.13 0.49
C ALA A 174 33.77 -11.04 1.65
N SER A 175 32.54 -10.59 1.39
CA SER A 175 31.46 -10.58 2.37
C SER A 175 31.02 -12.01 2.64
N ASN A 176 31.37 -12.49 3.83
CA ASN A 176 30.94 -13.76 4.42
C ASN A 176 29.44 -13.78 4.74
N VAL A 177 28.59 -13.22 3.88
CA VAL A 177 27.14 -13.33 4.01
C VAL A 177 26.79 -14.79 3.75
N THR A 178 26.49 -15.49 4.85
CA THR A 178 25.97 -16.84 4.82
C THR A 178 24.48 -16.79 5.13
N ILE A 179 23.70 -17.64 4.47
CA ILE A 179 22.33 -17.91 4.89
C ILE A 179 22.38 -19.21 5.66
N ASN A 180 22.06 -19.16 6.96
CA ASN A 180 22.13 -20.31 7.87
C ASN A 180 23.51 -21.01 7.86
N GLY A 181 24.59 -20.23 7.78
CA GLY A 181 25.96 -20.76 7.76
C GLY A 181 26.42 -21.34 6.42
N GLN A 182 25.56 -21.35 5.39
CA GLN A 182 25.94 -21.77 4.05
C GLN A 182 26.43 -20.59 3.20
N THR A 183 27.56 -20.78 2.53
CA THR A 183 28.06 -19.88 1.50
C THR A 183 27.13 -19.97 0.29
N LEU A 184 26.63 -18.82 -0.18
CA LEU A 184 25.76 -18.76 -1.34
C LEU A 184 26.55 -18.88 -2.63
N ASN A 185 26.17 -19.81 -3.49
CA ASN A 185 26.57 -19.87 -4.90
C ASN A 185 25.55 -19.10 -5.74
N GLY A 186 25.99 -18.17 -6.59
CA GLY A 186 25.11 -17.42 -7.52
C GLY A 186 25.32 -15.92 -7.52
N THR A 187 24.44 -15.21 -8.24
CA THR A 187 24.40 -13.73 -8.28
C THR A 187 23.84 -13.17 -6.98
N ARG A 188 24.46 -12.10 -6.47
CA ARG A 188 24.00 -11.36 -5.27
C ARG A 188 23.54 -9.98 -5.69
N GLU A 189 22.32 -9.63 -5.33
CA GLU A 189 21.74 -8.32 -5.58
C GLU A 189 21.24 -7.74 -4.26
N THR A 190 21.33 -6.42 -4.11
CA THR A 190 20.80 -5.72 -2.96
C THR A 190 19.82 -4.68 -3.45
N LEU A 191 18.55 -4.83 -3.07
CA LEU A 191 17.54 -3.79 -3.22
C LEU A 191 17.64 -2.82 -2.05
N ILE A 192 17.61 -1.54 -2.37
CA ILE A 192 17.42 -0.45 -1.43
C ILE A 192 15.98 0.02 -1.54
N GLN A 193 15.28 0.09 -0.41
CA GLN A 193 14.01 0.78 -0.27
C GLN A 193 14.20 1.93 0.73
N ALA A 194 13.76 3.13 0.37
CA ALA A 194 13.90 4.30 1.22
C ALA A 194 12.62 5.15 1.19
N PRO A 195 12.12 5.61 2.37
CA PRO A 195 11.01 6.55 2.40
C PRO A 195 11.50 7.90 1.90
N LEU A 196 10.67 8.60 1.14
CA LEU A 196 10.95 9.95 0.67
C LEU A 196 9.98 10.93 1.32
N ASP A 197 10.54 11.97 1.93
CA ASP A 197 9.76 13.05 2.50
C ASP A 197 9.16 13.91 1.37
N ILE A 198 7.91 14.31 1.57
CA ILE A 198 7.18 15.19 0.67
C ILE A 198 6.55 16.34 1.45
N SER A 199 6.75 17.54 0.93
CA SER A 199 6.08 18.76 1.37
C SER A 199 4.79 18.99 0.58
N TYR A 200 3.86 19.71 1.16
CA TYR A 200 2.57 20.00 0.55
C TYR A 200 2.41 21.52 0.43
N SER A 201 1.87 22.00 -0.69
CA SER A 201 1.60 23.43 -0.86
C SER A 201 0.39 23.69 -1.76
N GLY A 202 -0.35 24.76 -1.45
CA GLY A 202 -1.54 25.16 -2.21
C GLY A 202 -2.69 24.17 -2.08
N ASN A 203 -3.51 24.04 -3.12
CA ASN A 203 -4.61 23.09 -3.15
C ASN A 203 -4.06 21.68 -3.40
N ILE A 204 -4.23 20.81 -2.41
CA ILE A 204 -3.80 19.43 -2.44
C ILE A 204 -4.99 18.48 -2.45
N ARG A 205 -4.81 17.38 -3.16
CA ARG A 205 -5.65 16.19 -3.09
C ARG A 205 -4.72 15.05 -2.72
N ILE A 206 -4.89 14.49 -1.53
CA ILE A 206 -4.11 13.36 -1.05
C ILE A 206 -4.76 12.10 -1.59
N PRO A 207 -4.06 11.34 -2.46
CA PRO A 207 -4.58 10.08 -2.97
C PRO A 207 -4.84 9.09 -1.83
N THR A 208 -5.82 8.22 -2.00
CA THR A 208 -6.17 7.20 -1.00
C THR A 208 -4.99 6.30 -0.64
N SER A 209 -4.08 6.06 -1.58
CA SER A 209 -2.89 5.24 -1.40
C SER A 209 -1.83 5.88 -0.48
N PHE A 210 -1.91 7.18 -0.19
CA PHE A 210 -1.01 7.87 0.76
C PHE A 210 -1.54 7.81 2.19
N VAL A 211 -2.78 7.36 2.37
CA VAL A 211 -3.44 7.29 3.67
C VAL A 211 -3.35 5.86 4.17
N ALA A 212 -2.54 5.64 5.21
CA ALA A 212 -2.47 4.35 5.87
C ALA A 212 -3.76 4.12 6.67
N SER A 213 -4.29 2.89 6.65
CA SER A 213 -5.45 2.49 7.44
C SER A 213 -5.18 1.22 8.21
N GLN A 214 -5.69 1.14 9.44
CA GLN A 214 -5.64 -0.06 10.28
C GLN A 214 -6.92 -0.19 11.10
N ILE A 215 -7.23 -1.40 11.55
CA ILE A 215 -8.26 -1.60 12.59
C ILE A 215 -7.63 -1.22 13.92
N SER A 216 -8.24 -0.27 14.63
CA SER A 216 -7.78 0.17 15.96
C SER A 216 -8.62 -0.41 17.09
N ASP A 217 -9.89 -0.75 16.82
CA ASP A 217 -10.79 -1.35 17.81
C ASP A 217 -11.79 -2.31 17.15
N LEU A 218 -12.13 -3.37 17.87
CA LEU A 218 -13.04 -4.42 17.43
C LEU A 218 -13.89 -4.89 18.60
N GLN A 219 -15.20 -4.70 18.52
CA GLN A 219 -16.15 -5.11 19.56
C GLN A 219 -17.14 -6.11 18.98
N GLN A 220 -16.97 -7.38 19.34
CA GLN A 220 -17.88 -8.45 18.94
C GLN A 220 -18.85 -8.74 20.08
N GLU A 221 -20.15 -8.73 19.79
CA GLU A 221 -21.16 -9.15 20.77
C GLU A 221 -21.30 -10.67 20.85
N GLN A 222 -21.00 -11.36 19.75
CA GLN A 222 -20.94 -12.82 19.68
C GLN A 222 -19.67 -13.23 18.94
N ASN A 223 -19.07 -14.35 19.36
CA ASN A 223 -17.84 -14.85 18.75
C ASN A 223 -18.05 -15.13 17.25
N GLY A 224 -17.23 -14.51 16.41
CA GLY A 224 -17.30 -14.69 14.97
C GLY A 224 -18.35 -13.83 14.29
N SER A 225 -18.99 -12.88 15.00
CA SER A 225 -19.89 -11.89 14.38
C SER A 225 -19.16 -10.90 13.49
N ILE A 226 -17.84 -10.75 13.66
CA ILE A 226 -16.98 -10.00 12.76
C ILE A 226 -15.88 -10.92 12.24
N GLN A 227 -15.76 -11.06 10.93
CA GLN A 227 -14.73 -11.88 10.30
C GLN A 227 -14.11 -11.14 9.11
N GLU A 228 -12.81 -11.35 8.90
CA GLU A 228 -12.13 -10.95 7.68
C GLU A 228 -12.25 -12.10 6.67
N ALA A 229 -13.31 -12.11 5.87
CA ALA A 229 -13.60 -13.19 4.92
C ALA A 229 -12.54 -13.29 3.80
N SER A 230 -11.96 -12.15 3.46
CA SER A 230 -10.72 -12.05 2.67
C SER A 230 -9.97 -10.81 3.15
N PRO A 231 -8.65 -10.69 2.90
CA PRO A 231 -7.87 -9.52 3.32
C PRO A 231 -8.61 -8.23 3.00
N GLY A 232 -8.72 -7.34 4.00
CA GLY A 232 -9.42 -6.06 3.91
C GLY A 232 -10.90 -6.12 3.52
N THR A 233 -11.54 -7.29 3.46
CA THR A 233 -12.97 -7.48 3.28
C THR A 233 -13.55 -8.13 4.52
N TYR A 234 -14.51 -7.48 5.13
CA TYR A 234 -15.09 -7.88 6.39
C TYR A 234 -16.56 -8.27 6.23
N THR A 235 -16.97 -9.25 7.01
CA THR A 235 -18.37 -9.57 7.27
C THR A 235 -18.69 -9.18 8.72
N MET A 236 -19.83 -8.52 8.93
CA MET A 236 -20.29 -8.08 10.25
C MET A 236 -21.77 -8.36 10.43
N THR A 237 -22.10 -9.34 11.27
CA THR A 237 -23.48 -9.67 11.65
C THR A 237 -23.96 -8.82 12.82
N VAL A 238 -23.13 -8.61 13.83
CA VAL A 238 -23.43 -7.73 14.98
C VAL A 238 -22.13 -7.28 15.64
N GLY A 239 -22.11 -6.06 16.17
CA GLY A 239 -20.97 -5.46 16.86
C GLY A 239 -20.45 -4.21 16.16
N SER A 240 -19.23 -3.82 16.47
CA SER A 240 -18.60 -2.62 15.91
C SER A 240 -17.12 -2.82 15.57
N MET A 241 -16.67 -2.07 14.57
CA MET A 241 -15.27 -2.02 14.13
C MET A 241 -14.87 -0.55 13.94
N THR A 242 -13.71 -0.19 14.46
CA THR A 242 -13.13 1.14 14.25
C THR A 242 -11.90 1.05 13.38
N PHE A 243 -11.92 1.81 12.28
CA PHE A 243 -10.76 2.05 11.44
C PHE A 243 -10.07 3.34 11.87
N GLU A 244 -8.76 3.26 12.05
CA GLU A 244 -7.87 4.41 12.19
C GLU A 244 -7.16 4.67 10.87
N TYR A 245 -7.25 5.90 10.40
CA TYR A 245 -6.53 6.40 9.24
C TYR A 245 -5.47 7.38 9.68
N THR A 246 -4.27 7.26 9.12
CA THR A 246 -3.17 8.19 9.34
C THR A 246 -2.93 9.00 8.07
N LEU A 247 -3.26 10.28 8.12
CA LEU A 247 -2.96 11.21 7.04
C LEU A 247 -1.45 11.54 7.06
N PRO A 248 -0.81 11.71 5.90
CA PRO A 248 0.59 12.11 5.87
C PRO A 248 0.75 13.50 6.51
N GLY A 249 1.93 13.77 7.08
CA GLY A 249 2.21 15.00 7.83
C GLY A 249 1.97 16.27 7.04
N THR A 250 0.77 16.85 7.16
CA THR A 250 0.38 18.10 6.48
C THR A 250 0.18 19.20 7.52
N PRO A 251 1.19 20.04 7.78
CA PRO A 251 1.00 21.16 8.68
C PRO A 251 -0.01 22.16 8.08
N GLN A 252 -0.87 22.72 8.92
CA GLN A 252 -1.75 23.87 8.61
C GLN A 252 -2.74 23.65 7.45
N LEU A 253 -3.57 22.61 7.56
CA LEU A 253 -4.69 22.41 6.65
C LEU A 253 -5.75 23.51 6.82
N GLN A 254 -6.11 24.16 5.72
CA GLN A 254 -7.26 25.07 5.59
C GLN A 254 -8.26 24.46 4.62
N LYS A 255 -9.56 24.70 4.83
CA LYS A 255 -10.64 24.23 3.93
C LYS A 255 -10.50 22.76 3.53
N SER A 256 -10.46 21.90 4.53
CA SER A 256 -10.23 20.47 4.38
C SER A 256 -11.55 19.69 4.25
N ALA A 257 -11.59 18.70 3.38
CA ALA A 257 -12.70 17.78 3.18
C ALA A 257 -12.19 16.34 3.16
N LEU A 258 -12.99 15.42 3.71
CA LEU A 258 -12.73 13.97 3.68
C LEU A 258 -13.79 13.28 2.85
N SER A 259 -13.39 12.29 2.06
CA SER A 259 -14.29 11.39 1.37
C SER A 259 -13.86 9.95 1.64
N PHE A 260 -14.75 9.17 2.25
CA PHE A 260 -14.61 7.73 2.38
C PHE A 260 -15.34 7.03 1.26
N ARG A 261 -14.74 6.00 0.69
CA ARG A 261 -15.34 5.19 -0.39
C ARG A 261 -15.17 3.71 -0.09
N ALA A 262 -16.28 3.00 -0.14
CA ALA A 262 -16.33 1.54 -0.11
C ALA A 262 -16.69 1.01 -1.51
N SER A 263 -16.39 -0.26 -1.77
CA SER A 263 -16.80 -0.95 -2.98
C SER A 263 -18.31 -1.23 -2.96
N SER A 264 -18.95 -1.10 -4.13
CA SER A 264 -20.34 -1.55 -4.33
C SER A 264 -20.48 -3.07 -4.45
N ASN A 265 -19.36 -3.77 -4.62
CA ASN A 265 -19.29 -5.22 -4.71
C ASN A 265 -18.00 -5.70 -4.03
N PRO A 266 -17.90 -5.59 -2.69
CA PRO A 266 -16.79 -6.16 -1.95
C PRO A 266 -16.77 -7.66 -2.27
N ALA A 267 -15.62 -8.16 -2.73
CA ALA A 267 -15.54 -9.40 -3.49
C ALA A 267 -16.29 -10.57 -2.83
N ARG A 268 -17.18 -11.20 -3.60
CA ARG A 268 -18.07 -12.30 -3.19
C ARG A 268 -17.33 -13.64 -2.98
N VAL A 269 -16.23 -13.65 -2.23
CA VAL A 269 -15.45 -14.89 -1.98
C VAL A 269 -16.04 -15.71 -0.84
N SER A 270 -17.02 -15.17 -0.11
CA SER A 270 -17.67 -15.91 0.95
C SER A 270 -18.71 -16.88 0.38
N THR A 271 -18.34 -18.17 0.30
CA THR A 271 -19.30 -19.30 0.33
C THR A 271 -19.87 -19.48 1.74
N GLN A 272 -19.73 -18.52 2.65
CA GLN A 272 -20.38 -18.63 3.95
C GLN A 272 -21.88 -18.44 3.73
N ASN A 273 -22.66 -19.34 4.33
CA ASN A 273 -24.10 -19.23 4.47
C ASN A 273 -24.44 -18.07 5.42
N ALA A 274 -24.01 -16.85 5.10
CA ALA A 274 -24.57 -15.64 5.69
C ALA A 274 -26.01 -15.58 5.20
N GLY A 275 -26.98 -15.44 6.11
CA GLY A 275 -28.40 -15.41 5.78
C GLY A 275 -28.75 -14.19 4.90
N THR A 276 -29.56 -13.28 5.41
CA THR A 276 -29.77 -12.00 4.73
C THR A 276 -28.44 -11.22 4.73
N THR A 277 -27.97 -10.82 3.54
CA THR A 277 -26.77 -10.00 3.40
C THR A 277 -27.15 -8.56 3.09
N THR A 278 -26.40 -7.63 3.63
CA THR A 278 -26.55 -6.19 3.40
C THR A 278 -25.19 -5.55 3.09
N ASP A 279 -25.20 -4.27 2.76
CA ASP A 279 -24.02 -3.50 2.39
C ASP A 279 -23.75 -2.33 3.35
N ILE A 280 -22.61 -1.66 3.15
CA ILE A 280 -22.17 -0.55 3.99
C ILE A 280 -23.12 0.66 4.02
N ASN A 281 -24.06 0.80 3.09
CA ASN A 281 -25.05 1.89 3.17
C ASN A 281 -26.06 1.68 4.30
N HIS A 282 -26.15 0.46 4.84
CA HIS A 282 -27.10 0.07 5.88
C HIS A 282 -26.43 -0.09 7.26
N ILE A 283 -25.11 0.13 7.36
CA ILE A 283 -24.39 0.09 8.64
C ILE A 283 -24.45 1.45 9.33
N GLN A 284 -24.58 1.46 10.65
CA GLN A 284 -24.45 2.71 11.39
C GLN A 284 -23.00 3.17 11.33
N THR A 285 -22.77 4.42 10.93
CA THR A 285 -21.43 4.97 10.77
C THR A 285 -21.24 6.17 11.70
N GLY A 286 -20.07 6.24 12.34
CA GLY A 286 -19.67 7.36 13.18
C GLY A 286 -18.30 7.90 12.77
N LEU A 287 -18.15 9.23 12.76
CA LEU A 287 -16.84 9.88 12.67
C LEU A 287 -16.47 10.44 14.03
N TYR A 288 -15.27 10.15 14.51
CA TYR A 288 -14.86 10.72 15.80
C TYR A 288 -14.53 12.20 15.65
N ASN A 289 -15.29 13.05 16.32
CA ASN A 289 -15.07 14.47 16.39
C ASN A 289 -14.14 14.78 17.56
N TRP A 290 -12.88 15.09 17.25
CA TRP A 290 -11.84 15.38 18.25
C TRP A 290 -12.09 16.65 19.04
N LYS A 291 -12.87 17.58 18.48
CA LYS A 291 -13.23 18.85 19.15
C LYS A 291 -14.30 18.62 20.22
N THR A 292 -15.35 17.87 19.91
CA THR A 292 -16.44 17.56 20.85
C THR A 292 -16.15 16.35 21.72
N LYS A 293 -15.17 15.51 21.31
CA LYS A 293 -14.86 14.20 21.89
C LYS A 293 -16.03 13.21 21.82
N GLN A 294 -16.85 13.34 20.79
CA GLN A 294 -18.03 12.51 20.54
C GLN A 294 -17.96 11.88 19.16
N TRP A 295 -18.73 10.81 18.96
CA TRP A 295 -18.98 10.25 17.64
C TRP A 295 -20.13 11.01 16.97
N ASP A 296 -19.84 11.64 15.83
CA ASP A 296 -20.87 12.26 15.00
C ASP A 296 -21.47 11.19 14.08
N SER A 297 -22.80 11.06 14.09
CA SER A 297 -23.49 10.13 13.21
C SER A 297 -23.44 10.64 11.77
N ILE A 298 -22.91 9.79 10.89
CA ILE A 298 -22.75 10.03 9.46
C ILE A 298 -23.22 8.77 8.72
N SER A 299 -23.46 8.85 7.42
CA SER A 299 -23.93 7.68 6.67
C SER A 299 -23.32 7.64 5.28
N PHE A 300 -23.05 6.43 4.81
CA PHE A 300 -22.73 6.19 3.41
C PHE A 300 -23.98 6.38 2.57
N ASN A 301 -23.85 7.11 1.47
CA ASN A 301 -24.86 7.21 0.43
C ASN A 301 -24.22 6.77 -0.88
N GLN A 302 -24.76 5.71 -1.49
CA GLN A 302 -24.18 5.09 -2.69
C GLN A 302 -22.69 4.76 -2.50
N PHE A 303 -22.34 4.15 -1.36
CA PHE A 303 -20.98 3.71 -0.99
C PHE A 303 -19.97 4.86 -0.80
N VAL A 304 -20.45 6.09 -0.71
CA VAL A 304 -19.62 7.27 -0.45
C VAL A 304 -20.10 7.98 0.81
N LEU A 305 -19.15 8.36 1.64
CA LEU A 305 -19.36 9.24 2.78
C LEU A 305 -18.45 10.45 2.62
N SER A 306 -18.94 11.66 2.91
CA SER A 306 -18.13 12.88 2.78
C SER A 306 -18.45 13.91 3.85
N VAL A 307 -17.41 14.59 4.32
CA VAL A 307 -17.52 15.75 5.21
C VAL A 307 -16.74 16.92 4.62
N SER A 308 -17.36 18.10 4.58
CA SER A 308 -16.79 19.30 3.95
C SER A 308 -15.92 20.15 4.86
N ASP A 309 -16.00 19.94 6.17
CA ASP A 309 -15.11 20.56 7.18
C ASP A 309 -14.45 19.44 7.99
N ALA A 310 -13.27 19.01 7.54
CA ALA A 310 -12.54 17.90 8.13
C ALA A 310 -11.82 18.28 9.44
N ASN A 311 -11.70 19.58 9.76
CA ASN A 311 -10.85 20.03 10.86
C ASN A 311 -11.26 19.48 12.22
N SER A 312 -12.56 19.22 12.42
CA SER A 312 -13.07 18.62 13.65
C SER A 312 -12.78 17.12 13.77
N TYR A 313 -12.44 16.46 12.66
CA TYR A 313 -12.28 15.00 12.54
C TYR A 313 -10.82 14.55 12.39
N ILE A 314 -9.88 15.49 12.25
CA ILE A 314 -8.45 15.22 12.22
C ILE A 314 -7.86 15.47 13.60
N GLY A 315 -7.41 14.39 14.24
CA GLY A 315 -6.90 14.38 15.61
C GLY A 315 -5.38 14.46 15.72
N PRO A 316 -4.86 14.30 16.96
CA PRO A 316 -3.42 14.24 17.21
C PRO A 316 -2.74 13.15 16.38
N GLY A 317 -1.60 13.49 15.76
CA GLY A 317 -0.89 12.59 14.84
C GLY A 317 -1.54 12.45 13.47
N ASN A 318 -2.40 13.41 13.08
CA ASN A 318 -3.16 13.42 11.83
C ASN A 318 -4.06 12.19 11.65
N ARG A 319 -4.66 11.74 12.76
CA ARG A 319 -5.50 10.54 12.81
C ARG A 319 -6.96 10.86 12.56
N VAL A 320 -7.63 10.03 11.79
CA VAL A 320 -9.08 10.06 11.58
C VAL A 320 -9.66 8.71 12.00
N LEU A 321 -10.74 8.70 12.77
CA LEU A 321 -11.37 7.47 13.24
C LEU A 321 -12.78 7.32 12.64
N LEU A 322 -13.00 6.21 11.95
CA LEU A 322 -14.29 5.82 11.37
C LEU A 322 -14.79 4.57 12.11
N ASN A 323 -15.95 4.67 12.76
CA ASN A 323 -16.61 3.54 13.39
C ASN A 323 -17.74 3.03 12.50
N LEU A 324 -17.80 1.72 12.30
CA LEU A 324 -18.88 1.01 11.63
C LEU A 324 -19.53 0.07 12.65
N THR A 325 -20.84 0.19 12.83
CA THR A 325 -21.60 -0.58 13.81
C THR A 325 -22.82 -1.24 13.16
N ASN A 326 -22.95 -2.55 13.34
CA ASN A 326 -24.18 -3.28 13.10
C ASN A 326 -24.82 -3.63 14.44
N PRO A 327 -25.87 -2.91 14.89
CA PRO A 327 -26.38 -3.03 16.25
C PRO A 327 -27.30 -4.25 16.46
N ASP A 328 -27.77 -4.88 15.40
CA ASP A 328 -28.75 -5.97 15.49
C ASP A 328 -28.52 -7.00 14.38
N ALA A 329 -28.32 -8.26 14.76
CA ALA A 329 -28.17 -9.37 13.84
C ALA A 329 -29.37 -9.55 12.89
N ASN A 330 -30.56 -9.07 13.25
CA ASN A 330 -31.75 -9.10 12.40
C ASN A 330 -31.64 -8.19 11.17
N LEU A 331 -30.72 -7.22 11.17
CA LEU A 331 -30.43 -6.37 10.00
C LEU A 331 -29.65 -7.13 8.90
N GLY A 332 -29.23 -8.36 9.20
CA GLY A 332 -28.43 -9.19 8.31
C GLY A 332 -26.93 -8.97 8.49
N THR A 333 -26.15 -9.74 7.74
CA THR A 333 -24.69 -9.64 7.73
C THR A 333 -24.25 -8.58 6.72
N THR A 334 -23.62 -7.51 7.18
CA THR A 334 -23.01 -6.50 6.33
C THR A 334 -21.71 -7.00 5.75
N ILE A 335 -21.53 -6.89 4.44
CA ILE A 335 -20.25 -7.18 3.76
C ILE A 335 -19.68 -5.87 3.22
N PHE A 336 -18.42 -5.57 3.54
CA PHE A 336 -17.75 -4.34 3.11
C PHE A 336 -16.23 -4.53 3.03
N ASP A 337 -15.58 -3.76 2.17
CA ASP A 337 -14.13 -3.59 2.17
C ASP A 337 -13.71 -2.46 3.12
N THR A 338 -12.43 -2.44 3.53
CA THR A 338 -11.86 -1.29 4.23
C THR A 338 -12.15 -0.01 3.45
N PRO A 339 -12.96 0.93 3.99
CA PRO A 339 -13.26 2.15 3.25
C PRO A 339 -11.97 2.92 2.97
N THR A 340 -11.76 3.34 1.72
CA THR A 340 -10.60 4.16 1.36
C THR A 340 -10.86 5.62 1.73
N LEU A 341 -9.84 6.34 2.22
CA LEU A 341 -9.96 7.75 2.61
C LEU A 341 -9.19 8.64 1.64
N GLU A 342 -9.91 9.56 0.98
CA GLU A 342 -9.34 10.67 0.23
C GLU A 342 -9.48 11.98 1.02
N MET A 343 -8.45 12.82 1.00
CA MET A 343 -8.50 14.15 1.58
C MET A 343 -8.24 15.22 0.52
N GLN A 344 -9.02 16.30 0.57
CA GLN A 344 -8.77 17.52 -0.19
C GLN A 344 -8.56 18.67 0.80
N ALA A 345 -7.57 19.53 0.58
CA ALA A 345 -7.31 20.66 1.46
C ALA A 345 -6.52 21.76 0.74
N THR A 346 -6.49 22.94 1.35
CA THR A 346 -5.55 24.02 1.02
C THR A 346 -4.49 24.09 2.11
N VAL A 347 -3.21 24.01 1.75
CA VAL A 347 -2.09 24.23 2.68
C VAL A 347 -1.65 25.68 2.59
N SER A 348 -1.64 26.38 3.73
CA SER A 348 -1.07 27.73 3.79
C SER A 348 0.45 27.67 3.64
N SER A 349 0.97 28.56 2.80
CA SER A 349 2.41 28.77 2.57
C SER A 349 3.12 29.34 3.79
#